data_AF-A0AAV5DZQ2-F1
#
_entry.id   AF-A0AAV5DZQ2-F1
#
_cell.length_a   1.000
_cell.length_b   1.000
_cell.length_c   1.000
_cell.angle_alpha   90.00
_cell.angle_beta   90.00
_cell.angle_gamma   90.00
#
_symmetry.space_group_name_H-M   'P 1'
#
loop_
_entity.id
_entity.type
_entity.pdbx_description
1 polymer ?
#
loop_
_entity_poly.entity_id
_entity_poly.type
_entity_poly.pdbx_seq_one_letter_code
_entity_poly.pdbx_strand_id
1 'polypeptide(L)'
;MLMPFICACCEVGDCVLIRASDSESKPYVARVEKMEADGRGSVRVRVRWYYYPEETKDGRLQFHGAKEIFLSDHFDQQSADTIEGKCVVHTYKSYKKLDNVEPEDLLCRFDYKTASGTFSPDEIPVLSLKDRGGNNSSAEDMRFFCGKSTLAVAEVVVYSAVEQVVAEPRCKTPRGFRR
;
A
#
# COMPACT_ATOMS: atom_id res chain seq x y z
N MET A 1 4.44 32.06 -17.45
CA MET A 1 5.39 31.01 -17.93
C MET A 1 4.82 29.69 -17.44
N LEU A 2 3.96 29.07 -18.26
CA LEU A 2 3.20 27.87 -17.91
C LEU A 2 4.12 26.65 -18.02
N MET A 3 4.22 25.84 -16.97
CA MET A 3 4.98 24.59 -17.00
C MET A 3 4.08 23.44 -17.46
N PRO A 4 4.46 22.72 -18.54
CA PRO A 4 4.10 21.32 -18.70
C PRO A 4 5.40 20.52 -18.90
N PHE A 5 6.08 20.15 -17.81
CA PHE A 5 7.30 19.33 -17.86
C PHE A 5 7.23 18.06 -17.02
N ILE A 6 6.04 17.64 -16.57
CA ILE A 6 5.89 16.39 -15.78
C ILE A 6 6.40 15.17 -16.58
N CYS A 7 6.34 15.20 -17.92
CA CYS A 7 6.82 14.11 -18.76
C CYS A 7 8.36 13.89 -18.73
N ALA A 8 9.17 14.83 -18.23
CA ALA A 8 10.63 14.69 -18.26
C ALA A 8 11.24 13.91 -17.08
N CYS A 9 10.46 13.54 -16.06
CA CYS A 9 11.01 12.88 -14.88
C CYS A 9 10.58 11.42 -14.68
N CYS A 10 9.52 10.92 -15.33
CA CYS A 10 9.01 9.56 -15.11
C CYS A 10 9.71 8.53 -16.02
N GLU A 11 10.13 7.41 -15.44
CA GLU A 11 10.82 6.33 -16.13
C GLU A 11 10.08 4.99 -15.99
N VAL A 12 10.43 4.01 -16.83
CA VAL A 12 9.90 2.65 -16.69
C VAL A 12 10.30 2.07 -15.35
N GLY A 13 9.32 1.54 -14.61
CA GLY A 13 9.48 1.00 -13.27
C GLY A 13 8.97 1.94 -12.17
N ASP A 14 8.85 3.24 -12.44
CA ASP A 14 8.32 4.22 -11.48
C ASP A 14 6.86 3.96 -11.14
N CYS A 15 6.47 4.32 -9.92
CA CYS A 15 5.07 4.41 -9.52
C CYS A 15 4.61 5.86 -9.63
N VAL A 16 3.43 6.06 -10.20
CA VAL A 16 2.89 7.37 -10.54
C VAL A 16 1.44 7.52 -10.09
N LEU A 17 1.07 8.77 -9.83
CA LEU A 17 -0.29 9.20 -9.62
C LEU A 17 -0.87 9.64 -10.97
N ILE A 18 -2.00 9.06 -11.35
CA ILE A 18 -2.73 9.38 -12.58
C ILE A 18 -4.04 10.05 -12.19
N ARG A 19 -4.31 11.19 -12.84
CA ARG A 19 -5.51 11.99 -12.63
C ARG A 19 -6.77 11.12 -12.80
N ALA A 20 -7.68 11.19 -11.84
CA ALA A 20 -9.00 10.59 -11.98
C ALA A 20 -9.89 11.40 -12.93
N SER A 21 -10.89 10.76 -13.53
CA SER A 21 -11.84 11.45 -14.43
C SER A 21 -12.61 12.57 -13.70
N ASP A 22 -12.92 12.34 -12.43
CA ASP A 22 -13.59 13.31 -11.55
C ASP A 22 -12.55 13.99 -10.66
N SER A 23 -12.56 15.33 -10.62
CA SER A 23 -11.56 16.11 -9.87
C SER A 23 -11.66 15.97 -8.34
N GLU A 24 -12.78 15.48 -7.83
CA GLU A 24 -12.98 15.21 -6.40
C GLU A 24 -12.51 13.80 -5.99
N SER A 25 -12.28 12.93 -6.99
CA SER A 25 -11.82 11.57 -6.76
C SER A 25 -10.32 11.55 -6.50
N LYS A 26 -9.90 10.61 -5.64
CA LYS A 26 -8.48 10.38 -5.37
C LYS A 26 -7.77 9.95 -6.66
N PRO A 27 -6.53 10.41 -6.92
CA PRO A 27 -5.78 9.95 -8.08
C PRO A 27 -5.54 8.43 -8.03
N TYR A 28 -5.57 7.82 -9.21
CA TYR A 28 -5.23 6.42 -9.40
C TYR A 28 -3.73 6.22 -9.24
N VAL A 29 -3.33 5.03 -8.80
CA VAL A 29 -1.92 4.67 -8.62
C VAL A 29 -1.55 3.61 -9.65
N ALA A 30 -0.46 3.81 -10.37
CA ALA A 30 -0.02 2.87 -11.38
C ALA A 30 1.50 2.73 -11.42
N ARG A 31 1.99 1.57 -11.84
CA ARG A 31 3.39 1.35 -12.20
C ARG A 31 3.57 1.55 -13.69
N VAL A 32 4.59 2.29 -14.10
CA VAL A 32 4.97 2.43 -15.51
C VAL A 32 5.68 1.16 -15.97
N GLU A 33 5.09 0.46 -16.94
CA GLU A 33 5.64 -0.79 -17.49
C GLU A 33 6.37 -0.54 -18.82
N LYS A 34 5.93 0.46 -19.60
CA LYS A 34 6.57 0.85 -20.86
C LYS A 34 6.26 2.30 -21.20
N MET A 35 7.15 2.98 -21.90
CA MET A 35 6.92 4.30 -22.47
C MET A 35 7.22 4.28 -23.97
N GLU A 36 6.36 4.92 -24.76
CA GLU A 36 6.48 5.00 -26.21
C GLU A 36 6.12 6.41 -26.68
N ALA A 37 7.07 7.09 -27.32
CA ALA A 37 6.77 8.34 -28.02
C ALA A 37 6.06 8.04 -29.34
N ASP A 38 4.98 8.76 -29.61
CA ASP A 38 4.46 8.85 -30.95
C ASP A 38 5.38 9.79 -31.78
N GLY A 39 5.47 9.55 -33.09
CA GLY A 39 6.30 10.38 -33.97
C GLY A 39 5.83 11.84 -34.11
N ARG A 40 4.84 12.27 -33.32
CA ARG A 40 4.26 13.62 -33.28
C ARG A 40 4.55 14.35 -31.96
N GLY A 41 5.31 13.73 -31.06
CA GLY A 41 5.77 14.33 -29.80
C GLY A 41 4.88 14.07 -28.59
N SER A 42 3.81 13.28 -28.71
CA SER A 42 3.06 12.78 -27.54
C SER A 42 3.69 11.49 -27.03
N VAL A 43 3.63 11.27 -25.72
CA VAL A 43 4.16 10.06 -25.09
C VAL A 43 3.00 9.24 -24.53
N ARG A 44 2.93 7.97 -24.91
CA ARG A 44 2.01 6.98 -24.35
C ARG A 44 2.76 6.11 -23.36
N VAL A 45 2.12 5.84 -22.24
CA VAL A 45 2.65 4.98 -21.18
C VAL A 45 1.77 3.75 -21.04
N ARG A 46 2.38 2.56 -21.08
CA ARG A 46 1.72 1.33 -20.65
C ARG A 46 1.90 1.22 -19.15
N VAL A 47 0.81 1.06 -18.43
CA VAL A 47 0.79 1.03 -16.98
C VAL A 47 0.18 -0.26 -16.46
N ARG A 48 0.53 -0.60 -15.22
CA ARG A 48 -0.09 -1.66 -14.42
C ARG A 48 -0.73 -1.02 -13.19
N TRP A 49 -2.03 -1.23 -13.02
CA TRP A 49 -2.79 -0.52 -11.99
C TRP A 49 -2.57 -1.09 -10.60
N TYR A 50 -2.54 -0.21 -9.61
CA TYR A 50 -2.77 -0.55 -8.22
C TYR A 50 -4.22 -0.22 -7.85
N TYR A 51 -4.82 -1.08 -7.05
CA TYR A 51 -6.18 -0.90 -6.54
C TYR A 51 -6.15 -0.54 -5.07
N TYR A 52 -6.95 0.43 -4.67
CA TYR A 52 -7.25 0.69 -3.28
C TYR A 52 -8.13 -0.43 -2.71
N PRO A 53 -8.04 -0.71 -1.40
CA PRO A 53 -8.92 -1.67 -0.72
C PRO A 53 -10.41 -1.50 -1.03
N GLU A 54 -10.86 -0.26 -1.10
CA GLU A 54 -12.24 0.14 -1.39
C GLU A 54 -12.70 -0.27 -2.80
N GLU A 55 -11.77 -0.43 -3.73
CA GLU A 55 -12.03 -0.75 -5.14
C GLU A 55 -12.01 -2.26 -5.42
N THR A 56 -11.64 -3.07 -4.42
CA THR A 56 -11.65 -4.53 -4.52
C THR A 56 -13.07 -5.09 -4.33
N LYS A 57 -13.33 -6.31 -4.81
CA LYS A 57 -14.67 -6.93 -4.69
C LYS A 57 -15.14 -7.08 -3.24
N ASP A 58 -14.22 -7.34 -2.33
CA ASP A 58 -14.51 -7.53 -0.91
C ASP A 58 -14.47 -6.21 -0.11
N GLY A 59 -14.04 -5.12 -0.77
CA GLY A 59 -13.89 -3.80 -0.15
C GLY A 59 -12.80 -3.73 0.92
N ARG A 60 -12.79 -2.62 1.67
CA ARG A 60 -11.82 -2.42 2.75
C ARG A 60 -12.15 -3.31 3.96
N LEU A 61 -11.22 -4.19 4.30
CA LEU A 61 -11.24 -5.02 5.50
C LEU A 61 -10.49 -4.34 6.66
N GLN A 62 -10.78 -4.75 7.90
CA GLN A 62 -10.22 -4.13 9.11
C GLN A 62 -8.70 -4.21 9.21
N PHE A 63 -8.07 -5.19 8.55
CA PHE A 63 -6.62 -5.35 8.54
C PHE A 63 -5.91 -4.55 7.46
N HIS A 64 -6.66 -3.85 6.59
CA HIS A 64 -6.07 -3.02 5.56
C HIS A 64 -5.56 -1.70 6.14
N GLY A 65 -4.29 -1.40 5.90
CA GLY A 65 -3.66 -0.15 6.33
C GLY A 65 -4.21 1.07 5.58
N ALA A 66 -4.08 2.26 6.18
CA ALA A 66 -4.55 3.51 5.56
C ALA A 66 -3.82 3.84 4.24
N LYS A 67 -2.55 3.43 4.11
CA LYS A 67 -1.71 3.61 2.91
C LYS A 67 -1.65 2.38 2.01
N GLU A 68 -2.49 1.38 2.26
CA GLU A 68 -2.42 0.11 1.55
C GLU A 68 -3.07 0.18 0.16
N ILE A 69 -2.40 -0.46 -0.80
CA ILE A 69 -2.81 -0.64 -2.20
C ILE A 69 -2.37 -2.04 -2.67
N PHE A 70 -2.97 -2.52 -3.76
CA PHE A 70 -2.71 -3.86 -4.28
C PHE A 70 -2.32 -3.85 -5.75
N LEU A 71 -1.21 -4.49 -6.10
CA LEU A 71 -0.75 -4.55 -7.49
C LEU A 71 -1.65 -5.49 -8.29
N SER A 72 -2.42 -4.95 -9.23
CA SER A 72 -3.39 -5.76 -9.96
C SER A 72 -2.79 -6.49 -11.17
N ASP A 73 -3.53 -7.37 -11.82
CA ASP A 73 -3.23 -7.90 -13.15
C ASP A 73 -3.82 -7.04 -14.30
N HIS A 74 -4.31 -5.85 -13.99
CA HIS A 74 -4.91 -4.93 -14.96
C HIS A 74 -3.84 -4.01 -15.56
N PHE A 75 -3.65 -4.15 -16.88
CA PHE A 75 -2.78 -3.30 -17.68
C PHE A 75 -3.60 -2.40 -18.58
N ASP A 76 -3.13 -1.18 -18.79
CA ASP A 76 -3.76 -0.20 -19.68
C ASP A 76 -2.73 0.71 -20.35
N GLN A 77 -3.18 1.50 -21.33
CA GLN A 77 -2.40 2.56 -21.97
C GLN A 77 -2.97 3.94 -21.62
N GLN A 78 -2.12 4.83 -21.12
CA GLN A 78 -2.49 6.18 -20.73
C GLN A 78 -1.59 7.21 -21.44
N SER A 79 -2.06 8.45 -21.56
CA SER A 79 -1.20 9.57 -21.99
C SER A 79 -0.25 9.95 -20.85
N ALA A 80 0.99 10.31 -21.14
CA ALA A 80 1.90 10.85 -20.13
C ALA A 80 1.37 12.16 -19.51
N ASP A 81 0.47 12.87 -20.20
CA ASP A 81 -0.15 14.12 -19.72
C ASP A 81 -1.15 13.92 -18.57
N THR A 82 -1.61 12.68 -18.33
CA THR A 82 -2.50 12.37 -17.21
C THR A 82 -1.75 12.09 -15.92
N ILE A 83 -0.43 11.99 -15.97
CA ILE A 83 0.41 11.81 -14.79
C ILE A 83 0.50 13.14 -14.03
N GLU A 84 0.14 13.11 -12.74
CA GLU A 84 0.16 14.28 -11.87
C GLU A 84 1.43 14.35 -11.02
N GLY A 85 2.05 13.20 -10.74
CA GLY A 85 3.27 13.11 -9.96
C GLY A 85 3.75 11.67 -9.77
N LYS A 86 4.90 11.52 -9.11
CA LYS A 86 5.44 10.22 -8.68
C LYS A 86 4.96 9.88 -7.27
N CYS A 87 4.85 8.59 -7.00
CA CYS A 87 4.66 8.06 -5.66
C CYS A 87 5.64 6.92 -5.39
N VAL A 88 5.77 6.52 -4.12
CA VAL A 88 6.68 5.43 -3.73
C VAL A 88 5.85 4.29 -3.16
N VAL A 89 5.89 3.14 -3.83
CA VAL A 89 5.21 1.94 -3.37
C VAL A 89 6.23 1.02 -2.71
N HIS A 90 6.08 0.85 -1.41
CA HIS A 90 6.99 0.07 -0.58
C HIS A 90 6.50 -1.35 -0.39
N THR A 91 7.46 -2.27 -0.29
CA THR A 91 7.19 -3.58 0.31
C THR A 91 6.93 -3.42 1.82
N TYR A 92 6.24 -4.39 2.43
CA TYR A 92 5.99 -4.37 3.88
C TYR A 92 7.27 -4.16 4.71
N LYS A 93 8.36 -4.85 4.33
CA LYS A 93 9.63 -4.79 5.06
C LYS A 93 10.30 -3.41 4.96
N SER A 94 10.14 -2.72 3.84
CA SER A 94 10.71 -1.38 3.63
C SER A 94 9.86 -0.33 4.33
N TYR A 95 8.54 -0.43 4.20
CA TYR A 95 7.59 0.51 4.79
C TYR A 95 7.70 0.56 6.33
N LYS A 96 7.86 -0.61 6.98
CA LYS A 96 8.09 -0.75 8.43
C LYS A 96 9.34 -0.03 8.95
N LYS A 97 10.29 0.30 8.08
CA LYS A 97 11.57 0.93 8.45
C LYS A 97 11.57 2.44 8.22
N LEU A 98 10.49 3.00 7.70
CA LEU A 98 10.37 4.44 7.52
C LEU A 98 10.19 5.10 8.88
N ASP A 99 11.05 6.06 9.19
CA ASP A 99 10.94 6.86 10.41
C ASP A 99 9.76 7.85 10.32
N ASN A 100 9.49 8.36 9.12
CA ASN A 100 8.35 9.22 8.80
C ASN A 100 7.74 8.74 7.48
N VAL A 101 6.41 8.61 7.45
CA VAL A 101 5.64 8.22 6.26
C VAL A 101 5.11 9.49 5.60
N GLU A 102 5.56 9.75 4.38
CA GLU A 102 5.13 10.90 3.59
C GLU A 102 3.77 10.64 2.92
N PRO A 103 3.07 11.67 2.42
CA PRO A 103 1.80 11.51 1.69
C PRO A 103 1.92 10.58 0.48
N GLU A 104 3.06 10.60 -0.22
CA GLU A 104 3.37 9.84 -1.43
C GLU A 104 3.81 8.40 -1.15
N ASP A 105 4.08 8.05 0.12
CA ASP A 105 4.43 6.69 0.52
C ASP A 105 3.19 5.82 0.64
N LEU A 106 3.22 4.70 -0.07
CA LEU A 106 2.17 3.69 -0.16
C LEU A 106 2.73 2.30 0.15
N LEU A 107 1.88 1.41 0.65
CA LEU A 107 2.23 0.05 1.03
C LEU A 107 1.57 -0.95 0.09
N CYS A 108 2.37 -1.83 -0.51
CA CYS A 108 1.87 -2.98 -1.27
C CYS A 108 2.42 -4.29 -0.67
N ARG A 109 1.51 -5.14 -0.21
CA ARG A 109 1.83 -6.47 0.34
C ARG A 109 1.38 -7.63 -0.55
N PHE A 110 0.34 -7.37 -1.34
CA PHE A 110 -0.34 -8.37 -2.13
C PHE A 110 -0.55 -7.90 -3.57
N ASP A 111 -0.49 -8.86 -4.47
CA ASP A 111 -1.02 -8.77 -5.82
C ASP A 111 -2.53 -9.08 -5.78
N TYR A 112 -3.31 -8.40 -6.61
CA TYR A 112 -4.75 -8.59 -6.73
C TYR A 112 -5.12 -9.09 -8.13
N LYS A 113 -6.00 -10.08 -8.19
CA LYS A 113 -6.53 -10.62 -9.45
C LYS A 113 -7.91 -10.02 -9.69
N THR A 114 -8.00 -9.11 -10.65
CA THR A 114 -9.23 -8.34 -10.90
C THR A 114 -10.42 -9.20 -11.30
N ALA A 115 -10.17 -10.24 -12.12
CA ALA A 115 -11.22 -11.13 -12.61
C ALA A 115 -11.80 -12.03 -11.50
N SER A 116 -10.95 -12.65 -10.68
CA SER A 116 -11.40 -13.55 -9.61
C SER A 116 -11.75 -12.80 -8.32
N GLY A 117 -11.07 -11.70 -8.01
CA GLY A 117 -11.12 -11.02 -6.71
C GLY A 117 -10.14 -11.58 -5.68
N THR A 118 -9.19 -12.44 -6.09
CA THR A 118 -8.27 -13.13 -5.18
C THR A 118 -6.95 -12.37 -5.01
N PHE A 119 -6.27 -12.60 -3.89
CA PHE A 119 -4.98 -11.98 -3.58
C PHE A 119 -3.83 -12.98 -3.68
N SER A 120 -2.60 -12.49 -3.87
CA SER A 120 -1.39 -13.33 -3.92
C SER A 120 -0.20 -12.57 -3.29
N PRO A 121 0.66 -13.21 -2.48
CA PRO A 121 0.60 -14.61 -2.08
C PRO A 121 -0.60 -14.89 -1.17
N ASP A 122 -1.18 -16.08 -1.32
CA ASP A 122 -2.25 -16.55 -0.43
C ASP A 122 -1.76 -16.76 1.01
N GLU A 123 -0.43 -16.86 1.20
CA GLU A 123 0.25 -17.17 2.46
C GLU A 123 0.98 -15.95 3.04
N ILE A 124 0.57 -15.52 4.25
CA ILE A 124 1.37 -14.64 5.11
C ILE A 124 1.79 -15.43 6.37
N PRO A 125 3.08 -15.45 6.72
CA PRO A 125 3.55 -16.03 7.97
C PRO A 125 3.14 -15.14 9.15
N VAL A 126 2.43 -15.72 10.11
CA VAL A 126 2.07 -15.07 11.38
C VAL A 126 2.91 -15.68 12.48
N LEU A 127 3.68 -14.85 13.20
CA LEU A 127 4.38 -15.30 14.40
C LEU A 127 3.35 -15.38 15.54
N SER A 128 3.07 -16.57 16.06
CA SER A 128 2.35 -16.64 17.34
C SER A 128 3.29 -16.21 18.47
N LEU A 129 2.90 -15.22 19.26
CA LEU A 129 3.48 -15.02 20.58
C LEU A 129 2.92 -16.13 21.47
N LYS A 130 3.47 -17.35 21.37
CA LYS A 130 3.26 -18.34 22.43
C LYS A 130 3.87 -17.77 23.71
N ASP A 131 3.05 -17.75 24.76
CA ASP A 131 3.33 -17.15 26.06
C ASP A 131 4.77 -17.35 26.53
N ARG A 132 5.37 -16.28 27.05
CA ARG A 132 6.68 -16.31 27.73
C ARG A 132 6.60 -17.22 28.95
N GLY A 133 6.92 -18.49 28.75
CA GLY A 133 7.07 -19.47 29.82
C GLY A 133 7.63 -20.79 29.31
N GLY A 134 8.96 -20.87 29.19
CA GLY A 134 9.65 -22.15 29.00
C GLY A 134 10.74 -22.10 27.95
N ASN A 135 11.95 -22.49 28.36
CA ASN A 135 13.18 -22.43 27.60
C ASN A 135 13.10 -23.21 26.26
N ASN A 136 13.73 -22.63 25.23
CA ASN A 136 13.91 -23.12 23.85
C ASN A 136 12.66 -23.08 22.95
N SER A 137 12.31 -21.89 22.46
CA SER A 137 11.25 -21.68 21.47
C SER A 137 11.81 -21.51 20.06
N SER A 138 11.79 -22.59 19.27
CA SER A 138 11.78 -22.49 17.81
C SER A 138 10.39 -22.01 17.40
N ALA A 139 10.31 -20.90 16.67
CA ALA A 139 9.05 -20.39 16.11
C ALA A 139 8.52 -21.41 15.09
N GLU A 140 7.43 -22.10 15.42
CA GLU A 140 6.74 -22.95 14.46
C GLU A 140 5.76 -22.10 13.65
N ASP A 141 5.97 -22.18 12.33
CA ASP A 141 5.47 -21.34 11.25
C ASP A 141 3.94 -21.50 11.08
N MET A 142 3.15 -20.48 11.40
CA MET A 142 1.69 -20.48 11.17
C MET A 142 1.36 -19.76 9.86
N ARG A 143 0.75 -20.50 8.92
CA ARG A 143 0.38 -20.02 7.58
C ARG A 143 -1.05 -19.50 7.58
N PHE A 144 -1.29 -18.26 7.16
CA PHE A 144 -2.63 -17.79 6.81
C PHE A 144 -2.98 -18.16 5.38
N PHE A 145 -4.27 -18.39 5.10
CA PHE A 145 -4.80 -18.46 3.73
C PHE A 145 -5.74 -17.28 3.53
N CYS A 146 -5.42 -16.38 2.61
CA CYS A 146 -6.29 -15.25 2.26
C CYS A 146 -7.63 -15.68 1.60
N GLY A 147 -7.89 -16.98 1.44
CA GLY A 147 -8.96 -17.47 0.57
C GLY A 147 -10.26 -17.96 1.24
N LYS A 148 -10.28 -18.43 2.49
CA LYS A 148 -11.49 -19.07 3.06
C LYS A 148 -11.53 -18.96 4.58
N SER A 149 -12.69 -18.58 5.12
CA SER A 149 -13.12 -18.61 6.52
C SER A 149 -12.84 -17.36 7.38
N THR A 150 -13.95 -16.82 7.89
CA THR A 150 -14.16 -15.68 8.81
C THR A 150 -13.39 -15.74 10.13
N LEU A 151 -12.66 -16.83 10.42
CA LEU A 151 -11.86 -16.99 11.63
C LEU A 151 -10.51 -16.25 11.56
N ALA A 152 -9.98 -16.03 10.35
CA ALA A 152 -8.72 -15.32 10.12
C ALA A 152 -8.74 -13.83 10.49
N VAL A 153 -9.93 -13.23 10.57
CA VAL A 153 -10.11 -11.81 10.88
C VAL A 153 -9.72 -11.51 12.34
N ALA A 154 -9.87 -12.48 13.25
CA ALA A 154 -9.67 -12.26 14.68
C ALA A 154 -8.20 -12.08 15.09
N GLU A 155 -7.25 -12.78 14.45
CA GLU A 155 -5.83 -12.75 14.87
C GLU A 155 -5.03 -11.63 14.17
N VAL A 156 -5.42 -11.24 12.94
CA VAL A 156 -4.83 -10.07 12.28
C VAL A 156 -5.25 -8.77 12.98
N VAL A 157 -6.44 -8.73 13.58
CA VAL A 157 -6.84 -7.64 14.49
C VAL A 157 -5.89 -7.55 15.68
N VAL A 158 -5.38 -8.67 16.21
CA VAL A 158 -4.38 -8.62 17.29
C VAL A 158 -3.09 -7.96 16.79
N TYR A 159 -2.59 -8.34 15.61
CA TYR A 159 -1.37 -7.75 15.02
C TYR A 159 -1.48 -6.25 14.72
N SER A 160 -2.61 -5.80 14.16
CA SER A 160 -2.88 -4.38 13.92
C SER A 160 -3.08 -3.61 15.23
N ALA A 161 -3.75 -4.22 16.21
CA ALA A 161 -3.94 -3.63 17.53
C ALA A 161 -2.61 -3.45 18.29
N VAL A 162 -1.62 -4.34 18.14
CA VAL A 162 -0.31 -4.12 18.77
C VAL A 162 0.39 -2.87 18.21
N GLU A 163 0.18 -2.55 16.93
CA GLU A 163 0.83 -1.40 16.28
C GLU A 163 0.08 -0.08 16.52
N GLN A 164 -1.24 -0.11 16.71
CA GLN A 164 -2.02 1.05 17.16
C GLN A 164 -1.78 1.43 18.63
N VAL A 165 -1.31 0.51 19.47
CA VAL A 165 -1.06 0.77 20.91
C VAL A 165 0.31 1.44 21.17
N VAL A 166 1.20 1.52 20.17
CA VAL A 166 2.53 2.17 20.33
C VAL A 166 2.48 3.70 20.12
N ALA A 167 1.33 4.27 19.76
CA ALA A 167 1.17 5.73 19.63
C ALA A 167 0.29 6.33 20.75
N GLU A 168 0.67 6.14 22.03
CA GLU A 168 0.31 7.09 23.09
C GLU A 168 1.54 7.94 23.47
N PRO A 169 1.54 9.27 23.25
CA PRO A 169 2.45 10.14 23.97
C PRO A 169 1.90 10.38 25.39
N ARG A 170 2.32 9.56 26.36
CA ARG A 170 2.34 9.94 27.79
C ARG A 170 3.80 10.08 28.21
N CYS A 171 4.25 11.07 28.97
CA CYS A 171 3.59 12.12 29.76
C CYS A 171 4.72 13.05 30.24
N LYS A 172 4.49 14.36 30.43
CA LYS A 172 5.05 15.10 31.58
C LYS A 172 4.10 16.22 32.00
N THR A 173 3.33 15.98 33.05
CA THR A 173 2.87 17.05 33.94
C THR A 173 4.07 17.60 34.73
N PRO A 174 4.25 18.92 34.83
CA PRO A 174 5.00 19.49 35.93
C PRO A 174 4.09 19.63 37.14
N ARG A 175 4.55 19.07 38.25
CA ARG A 175 3.97 19.20 39.59
C ARG A 175 3.90 20.68 39.99
N GLY A 176 2.88 20.99 40.78
CA GLY A 176 2.48 22.35 41.12
C GLY A 176 3.50 23.21 41.84
N PHE A 177 3.18 24.50 41.85
CA PHE A 177 3.76 25.49 42.72
C PHE A 177 2.66 25.99 43.66
N ARG A 178 2.69 25.57 44.92
CA ARG A 178 2.10 26.34 46.02
C ARG A 178 3.13 27.41 46.40
N ARG A 179 2.71 28.67 46.39
CA ARG A 179 2.63 29.51 47.60
C ARG A 179 1.47 30.46 47.42
#